data_AF-A0A2H9PMN0-F1
#
_entry.id   AF-A0A2H9PMN0-F1
#
_cell.length_a   1.000
_cell.length_b   1.000
_cell.length_c   1.000
_cell.angle_alpha   90.00
_cell.angle_beta   90.00
_cell.angle_gamma   90.00
#
_symmetry.space_group_name_H-M   'P 1'
#
loop_
_entity.id
_entity.type
_entity.pdbx_description
1 polymer ?
#
loop_
_entity_poly.entity_id
_entity_poly.type
_entity_poly.pdbx_seq_one_letter_code
_entity_poly.pdbx_strand_id
1 'polypeptide(L)'
;MTEEKRICSKCGKAIKDDHKHCPSCGGKVVDQEEHRVHGVKKRKIGLYFVIPIVVILIIASVVIFAIPFQYKATEAYDVQEPYTDTEYYYENEPYDALEYYYEEEPNTVCAGHSFWTGACNEWKTEYTTVTKSRTVTKYQQVQKSRTVTKYNTIQKEKEVWKKDTLFNMWIGKTQYWYKV
;
A
#
# COMPACT_ATOMS: atom_id res chain seq x y z
N MET A 1 6.69 20.79 -55.94
CA MET A 1 6.19 19.98 -57.07
C MET A 1 7.43 19.43 -57.77
N THR A 2 7.71 18.15 -57.60
CA THR A 2 8.90 17.47 -58.16
C THR A 2 8.58 16.98 -59.58
N GLU A 3 9.33 17.43 -60.57
CA GLU A 3 9.25 16.98 -61.98
C GLU A 3 9.82 15.54 -62.07
N GLU A 4 8.96 14.54 -62.24
CA GLU A 4 9.40 13.14 -62.44
C GLU A 4 9.98 12.97 -63.85
N LYS A 5 11.29 12.71 -63.92
CA LYS A 5 12.01 12.62 -65.20
C LYS A 5 11.84 11.22 -65.80
N ARG A 6 11.03 11.09 -66.84
CA ARG A 6 10.82 9.83 -67.58
C ARG A 6 11.79 9.69 -68.75
N ILE A 7 12.25 8.46 -69.01
CA ILE A 7 13.25 8.19 -70.06
C ILE A 7 12.70 7.15 -71.04
N CYS A 8 12.90 7.36 -72.33
CA CYS A 8 12.51 6.36 -73.33
C CYS A 8 13.49 5.18 -73.34
N SER A 9 12.95 3.96 -73.26
CA SER A 9 13.73 2.71 -73.26
C SER A 9 14.49 2.45 -74.57
N LYS A 10 14.05 3.01 -75.70
CA LYS A 10 14.70 2.81 -77.01
C LYS A 10 15.74 3.86 -77.37
N CYS A 11 15.49 5.13 -77.06
CA CYS A 11 16.35 6.24 -77.50
C CYS A 11 17.09 6.94 -76.36
N GLY A 12 16.77 6.65 -75.10
CA GLY A 12 17.45 7.21 -73.93
C GLY A 12 17.20 8.69 -73.68
N LYS A 13 16.32 9.35 -74.45
CA LYS A 13 15.99 10.77 -74.25
C LYS A 13 15.04 10.93 -73.05
N ALA A 14 15.28 11.96 -72.25
CA ALA A 14 14.37 12.39 -71.20
C ALA A 14 13.19 13.14 -71.83
N ILE A 15 11.98 12.78 -71.44
CA ILE A 15 10.74 13.38 -71.94
C ILE A 15 10.09 14.11 -70.76
N LYS A 16 9.73 15.37 -70.97
CA LYS A 16 9.10 16.22 -69.94
C LYS A 16 7.58 16.08 -69.88
N ASP A 17 6.98 15.56 -70.95
CA ASP A 17 5.53 15.47 -71.10
C ASP A 17 5.02 14.04 -70.83
N ASP A 18 3.80 13.93 -70.31
CA ASP A 18 3.11 12.68 -69.94
C ASP A 18 2.65 11.81 -71.14
N HIS A 19 3.48 11.72 -72.18
CA HIS A 19 3.19 10.90 -73.34
C HIS A 19 3.59 9.44 -73.10
N LYS A 20 2.64 8.52 -73.29
CA LYS A 20 2.84 7.06 -73.14
C LYS A 20 3.89 6.48 -74.12
N HIS A 21 4.15 7.19 -75.23
CA HIS A 21 5.12 6.80 -76.25
C HIS A 21 6.02 7.97 -76.60
N CYS A 22 7.29 7.70 -76.90
CA CYS A 22 8.24 8.73 -77.28
C CYS A 22 7.88 9.32 -78.65
N PRO A 23 7.67 10.64 -78.77
CA PRO A 23 7.30 11.27 -80.03
C PRO A 23 8.42 11.21 -81.08
N SER A 24 9.68 11.01 -80.67
CA SER A 24 10.81 10.91 -81.60
C SER A 24 11.04 9.51 -82.17
N CYS A 25 10.68 8.43 -81.46
CA CYS A 25 11.01 7.07 -81.90
C CYS A 25 9.87 6.04 -81.75
N GLY A 26 8.72 6.45 -81.23
CA GLY A 26 7.57 5.57 -80.96
C GLY A 26 7.79 4.54 -79.84
N GLY A 27 8.95 4.55 -79.16
CA GLY A 27 9.27 3.61 -78.08
C GLY A 27 8.47 3.86 -76.80
N LYS A 28 8.20 2.79 -76.04
CA LYS A 28 7.50 2.86 -74.74
C LYS A 28 8.38 3.59 -73.72
N VAL A 29 7.79 4.58 -73.04
CA VAL A 29 8.44 5.34 -71.96
C VAL A 29 8.26 4.55 -70.66
N VAL A 30 9.33 4.41 -69.88
CA VAL A 30 9.34 3.69 -68.60
C VAL A 30 9.87 4.63 -67.53
N ASP A 31 9.29 4.58 -66.34
CA ASP A 31 9.71 5.39 -65.21
C ASP A 31 11.08 4.95 -64.70
N GLN A 32 11.91 5.92 -64.29
CA GLN A 32 13.33 5.70 -63.98
C GLN A 32 13.56 4.74 -62.79
N GLU A 33 12.53 4.46 -61.97
CA GLU A 33 12.62 3.57 -60.82
C GLU A 33 12.59 2.07 -61.19
N GLU A 34 12.02 1.67 -62.33
CA GLU A 34 11.82 0.25 -62.63
C GLU A 34 13.05 -0.45 -63.25
N HIS A 35 14.08 0.30 -63.67
CA HIS A 35 15.23 -0.27 -64.39
C HIS A 35 16.42 -0.71 -63.50
N ARG A 36 16.26 -0.71 -62.17
CA ARG A 36 17.35 -1.07 -61.22
C ARG A 36 17.13 -2.34 -60.38
N VAL A 37 16.02 -3.07 -60.54
CA VAL A 37 15.72 -4.24 -59.69
C VAL A 37 15.63 -5.55 -60.48
N HIS A 38 16.60 -5.85 -61.33
CA HIS A 38 16.79 -7.22 -61.83
C HIS A 38 18.27 -7.60 -61.86
N GLY A 39 18.79 -7.95 -60.69
CA GLY A 39 20.20 -8.35 -60.57
C GLY A 39 20.61 -8.99 -59.25
N VAL A 40 19.67 -9.47 -58.41
CA VAL A 40 20.06 -10.27 -57.24
C VAL A 40 20.19 -11.73 -57.69
N LYS A 41 21.41 -12.16 -58.04
CA LYS A 41 21.76 -13.57 -58.23
C LYS A 41 21.34 -14.35 -56.98
N LYS A 42 20.26 -15.14 -57.08
CA LYS A 42 19.87 -16.13 -56.05
C LYS A 42 21.02 -17.13 -55.89
N ARG A 43 21.95 -16.86 -54.96
CA ARG A 43 22.86 -17.89 -54.45
C ARG A 43 21.97 -18.94 -53.80
N LYS A 44 21.89 -20.13 -54.42
CA LYS A 44 21.27 -21.31 -53.82
C LYS A 44 22.08 -21.62 -52.56
N ILE A 45 21.68 -21.07 -51.41
CA ILE A 45 22.16 -21.53 -50.11
C ILE A 45 21.70 -22.98 -50.04
N GLY A 46 22.64 -23.90 -50.23
CA GLY A 46 22.35 -25.32 -50.23
C GLY A 46 21.66 -25.68 -48.92
N LEU A 47 20.54 -26.41 -49.02
CA LEU A 47 19.74 -26.90 -47.89
C LEU A 47 20.61 -27.56 -46.79
N TYR A 48 21.78 -28.08 -47.18
CA TYR A 48 22.80 -28.65 -46.31
C TYR A 48 23.34 -27.71 -45.22
N PHE A 49 23.36 -26.39 -45.43
CA PHE A 49 23.78 -25.43 -44.39
C PHE A 49 22.66 -25.07 -43.42
N VAL A 50 21.40 -25.27 -43.82
CA VAL A 50 20.23 -24.96 -42.97
C VAL A 50 20.04 -26.04 -41.89
N ILE A 51 20.25 -27.30 -42.26
CA ILE A 51 20.07 -28.46 -41.36
C ILE A 51 20.92 -28.37 -40.07
N PRO A 52 22.25 -28.14 -40.11
CA PRO A 52 23.06 -28.08 -38.89
C PRO A 52 22.72 -26.87 -38.03
N ILE A 53 22.32 -25.74 -38.63
CA ILE A 53 21.89 -24.55 -37.89
C ILE A 53 20.64 -24.87 -37.08
N VAL A 54 19.65 -25.55 -37.68
CA VAL A 54 18.43 -25.97 -36.98
C VAL A 54 18.76 -26.93 -35.82
N VAL A 55 19.64 -27.91 -36.04
CA VAL A 55 20.06 -28.85 -34.98
C VAL A 55 20.77 -28.13 -33.82
N ILE A 56 21.65 -27.17 -34.12
CA ILE A 56 22.33 -26.36 -33.10
C ILE A 56 21.33 -25.53 -32.29
N LEU A 57 20.33 -24.93 -32.95
CA LEU A 57 19.28 -24.17 -32.25
C LEU A 57 18.44 -25.08 -31.34
N ILE A 58 18.13 -26.31 -31.78
CA ILE A 58 17.42 -27.29 -30.95
C ILE A 58 18.26 -27.65 -29.71
N ILE A 59 19.53 -28.00 -29.88
CA ILE A 59 20.42 -28.33 -28.75
C ILE A 59 20.57 -27.15 -27.79
N ALA A 60 20.82 -25.94 -28.32
CA ALA A 60 20.94 -24.73 -27.52
C ALA A 60 19.66 -24.46 -26.71
N SER A 61 18.48 -24.65 -27.32
CA SER A 61 17.21 -24.52 -26.62
C SER A 61 17.11 -25.52 -25.46
N VAL A 62 17.44 -26.80 -25.66
CA VAL A 62 17.39 -27.82 -24.61
C VAL A 62 18.34 -27.47 -23.47
N VAL A 63 19.56 -27.02 -23.78
CA VAL A 63 20.56 -26.64 -22.76
C VAL A 63 20.08 -25.44 -21.93
N ILE A 64 19.54 -24.40 -22.58
CA ILE A 64 19.00 -23.21 -21.89
C ILE A 64 17.83 -23.58 -20.95
N PHE A 65 16.97 -24.52 -21.37
CA PHE A 65 15.84 -24.97 -20.54
C PHE A 65 16.23 -25.97 -19.44
N ALA A 66 17.29 -26.77 -19.63
CA ALA A 66 17.67 -27.84 -18.70
C ALA A 66 18.57 -27.38 -17.53
N ILE A 67 19.34 -26.30 -17.70
CA ILE A 67 20.27 -25.86 -16.65
C ILE A 67 19.53 -24.97 -15.63
N PRO A 68 19.54 -25.31 -14.33
CA PRO A 68 19.00 -24.43 -13.29
C PRO A 68 19.92 -23.22 -13.10
N PHE A 69 19.36 -22.01 -13.14
CA PHE A 69 20.10 -20.78 -12.83
C PHE A 69 19.68 -20.24 -11.46
N GLN A 70 20.61 -19.55 -10.79
CA GLN A 70 20.31 -18.86 -9.53
C GLN A 70 19.82 -17.45 -9.85
N TYR A 71 18.69 -17.05 -9.29
CA TYR A 71 18.18 -15.69 -9.41
C TYR A 71 17.75 -15.13 -8.06
N LYS A 72 17.81 -13.80 -7.96
CA LYS A 72 17.31 -13.06 -6.80
C LYS A 72 15.85 -12.71 -7.03
N ALA A 73 15.01 -12.99 -6.04
CA ALA A 73 13.63 -12.56 -6.01
C ALA A 73 13.35 -11.84 -4.69
N THR A 74 12.59 -10.74 -4.76
CA THR A 74 12.09 -10.04 -3.58
C THR A 74 10.74 -10.63 -3.21
N GLU A 75 10.61 -11.09 -1.97
CA GLU A 75 9.34 -11.58 -1.42
C GLU A 75 8.91 -10.73 -0.24
N ALA A 76 7.64 -10.35 -0.24
CA ALA A 76 7.01 -9.69 0.89
C ALA A 76 6.62 -10.74 1.94
N TYR A 77 6.89 -10.46 3.21
CA TYR A 77 6.50 -11.29 4.35
C TYR A 77 6.00 -10.43 5.49
N ASP A 78 5.01 -10.97 6.20
CA ASP A 78 4.40 -10.33 7.36
C ASP A 78 5.24 -10.55 8.61
N VAL A 79 5.67 -9.46 9.24
CA VAL A 79 6.34 -9.47 10.54
C VAL A 79 5.43 -8.82 11.57
N GLN A 80 5.23 -9.49 12.71
CA GLN A 80 4.57 -8.87 13.85
C GLN A 80 5.58 -8.07 14.66
N GLU A 81 5.42 -6.74 14.66
CA GLU A 81 6.22 -5.85 15.48
C GLU A 81 5.39 -5.34 16.66
N PRO A 82 5.91 -5.44 17.90
CA PRO A 82 5.23 -4.90 19.07
C PRO A 82 5.32 -3.38 19.06
N TYR A 83 4.20 -2.71 19.32
CA TYR A 83 4.14 -1.29 19.57
C TYR A 83 3.42 -1.00 20.88
N THR A 84 3.81 0.10 21.53
CA THR A 84 3.19 0.55 22.77
C THR A 84 2.09 1.55 22.45
N ASP A 85 0.87 1.25 22.87
CA ASP A 85 -0.28 2.13 22.77
C ASP A 85 -0.74 2.57 24.16
N THR A 86 -1.22 3.81 24.29
CA THR A 86 -1.71 4.34 25.57
C THR A 86 -3.22 4.33 25.56
N GLU A 87 -3.82 3.47 26.39
CA GLU A 87 -5.27 3.41 26.53
C GLU A 87 -5.71 4.19 27.77
N TYR A 88 -6.74 5.03 27.61
CA TYR A 88 -7.36 5.77 28.70
C TYR A 88 -8.61 5.05 29.18
N TYR A 89 -8.76 4.93 30.50
CA TYR A 89 -9.95 4.36 31.13
C TYR A 89 -10.35 5.18 32.37
N TYR A 90 -11.62 5.08 32.75
CA TYR A 90 -12.13 5.71 33.96
C TYR A 90 -12.21 4.68 35.08
N GLU A 91 -11.60 4.99 36.22
CA GLU A 91 -11.68 4.18 37.43
C GLU A 91 -12.36 4.99 38.54
N ASN A 92 -13.23 4.34 39.31
CA ASN A 92 -13.91 4.98 40.43
C ASN A 92 -12.98 4.95 41.65
N GLU A 93 -12.49 6.10 42.06
CA GLU A 93 -11.70 6.23 43.29
C GLU A 93 -12.55 6.83 44.42
N PRO A 94 -12.49 6.25 45.63
CA PRO A 94 -13.17 6.79 46.78
C PRO A 94 -12.49 8.08 47.25
N TYR A 95 -13.29 9.09 47.59
CA TYR A 95 -12.83 10.31 48.25
C TYR A 95 -13.77 10.66 49.40
N ASP A 96 -13.19 11.25 50.45
CA ASP A 96 -13.95 11.68 51.61
C ASP A 96 -14.55 13.07 51.37
N ALA A 97 -15.88 13.16 51.41
CA ALA A 97 -16.61 14.40 51.30
C ALA A 97 -17.28 14.74 52.64
N LEU A 98 -17.19 16.00 53.06
CA LEU A 98 -17.98 16.50 54.18
C LEU A 98 -19.38 16.87 53.70
N GLU A 99 -20.39 16.22 54.27
CA GLU A 99 -21.79 16.59 54.10
C GLU A 99 -22.28 17.29 55.36
N TYR A 100 -22.92 18.44 55.17
CA TYR A 100 -23.55 19.20 56.24
C TYR A 100 -25.05 18.92 56.26
N TYR A 101 -25.60 18.69 57.44
CA TYR A 101 -27.03 18.51 57.64
C TYR A 101 -27.50 19.31 58.86
N TYR A 102 -28.76 19.68 58.84
CA TYR A 102 -29.42 20.40 59.92
C TYR A 102 -30.17 19.39 60.79
N GLU A 103 -29.92 19.41 62.08
CA GLU A 103 -30.66 18.62 63.06
C GLU A 103 -31.26 19.57 64.09
N GLU A 104 -32.54 19.39 64.41
CA GLU A 104 -33.22 20.18 65.45
C GLU A 104 -32.97 19.53 66.80
N GLU A 105 -32.23 20.23 67.67
CA GLU A 105 -32.02 19.79 69.04
C GLU A 105 -32.94 20.58 69.99
N PRO A 106 -33.66 19.89 70.91
CA PRO A 106 -34.50 20.57 71.88
C PRO A 106 -33.62 21.22 72.94
N ASN A 107 -33.69 22.55 73.03
CA ASN A 107 -33.05 23.31 74.08
C ASN A 107 -34.10 23.70 75.13
N THR A 108 -33.85 23.35 76.39
CA THR A 108 -34.72 23.76 77.51
C THR A 108 -34.32 25.15 77.95
N VAL A 109 -35.11 26.15 77.56
CA VAL A 109 -34.89 27.54 77.94
C VAL A 109 -35.87 27.92 79.05
N CYS A 110 -35.38 28.68 80.01
CA CYS A 110 -36.22 29.20 81.07
C CYS A 110 -37.02 30.40 80.55
N ALA A 111 -38.34 30.26 80.46
CA ALA A 111 -39.25 31.29 79.95
C ALA A 111 -39.59 32.36 81.00
N GLY A 112 -39.30 32.11 82.27
CA GLY A 112 -39.50 33.07 83.35
C GLY A 112 -38.67 32.78 84.59
N HIS A 113 -38.25 33.82 85.29
CA HIS A 113 -37.57 33.71 86.58
C HIS A 113 -38.48 34.25 87.67
N SER A 114 -38.49 33.56 88.82
CA SER A 114 -39.13 34.09 90.03
C SER A 114 -38.37 35.34 90.49
N PHE A 115 -39.12 36.42 90.71
CA PHE A 115 -38.55 37.71 91.12
C PHE A 115 -37.85 37.66 92.48
N TRP A 116 -38.28 36.78 93.37
CA TRP A 116 -37.78 36.72 94.75
C TRP A 116 -36.69 35.66 94.97
N THR A 117 -36.70 34.55 94.23
CA THR A 117 -35.76 33.44 94.43
C THR A 117 -34.78 33.26 93.28
N GLY A 118 -34.99 33.93 92.14
CA GLY A 118 -34.19 33.73 90.93
C GLY A 118 -34.34 32.33 90.31
N ALA A 119 -35.20 31.46 90.86
CA ALA A 119 -35.45 30.14 90.32
C ALA A 119 -36.30 30.22 89.04
N CYS A 120 -36.04 29.33 88.08
CA CYS A 120 -36.86 29.20 86.89
C CYS A 120 -38.27 28.74 87.26
N ASN A 121 -39.31 29.43 86.78
CA ASN A 121 -40.70 29.10 87.08
C ASN A 121 -41.43 28.39 85.92
N GLU A 122 -40.95 28.55 84.69
CA GLU A 122 -41.54 27.95 83.50
C GLU A 122 -40.44 27.51 82.54
N TRP A 123 -40.39 26.21 82.24
CA TRP A 123 -39.48 25.64 81.26
C TRP A 123 -40.20 25.54 79.92
N LYS A 124 -39.59 26.08 78.86
CA LYS A 124 -40.08 25.97 77.50
C LYS A 124 -39.05 25.23 76.66
N THR A 125 -39.50 24.29 75.84
CA THR A 125 -38.67 23.64 74.83
C THR A 125 -38.64 24.52 73.59
N GLU A 126 -37.46 24.98 73.23
CA GLU A 126 -37.19 25.71 72.00
C GLU A 126 -36.28 24.84 71.12
N TYR A 127 -36.68 24.61 69.87
CA TYR A 127 -35.86 23.85 68.94
C TYR A 127 -34.82 24.77 68.32
N THR A 128 -33.55 24.42 68.46
CA THR A 128 -32.46 25.14 67.81
C THR A 128 -31.91 24.25 66.70
N THR A 129 -31.76 24.82 65.49
CA THR A 129 -31.15 24.11 64.36
C THR A 129 -29.63 24.08 64.54
N VAL A 130 -29.10 22.89 64.81
CA VAL A 130 -27.66 22.67 64.92
C VAL A 130 -27.16 22.16 63.57
N THR A 131 -26.10 22.79 63.05
CA THR A 131 -25.42 22.31 61.83
C THR A 131 -24.41 21.24 62.24
N LYS A 132 -24.65 20.00 61.80
CA LYS A 132 -23.72 18.88 61.99
C LYS A 132 -23.06 18.53 60.67
N SER A 133 -21.85 17.98 60.74
CA SER A 133 -21.15 17.43 59.58
C SER A 133 -20.87 15.95 59.79
N ARG A 134 -20.89 15.21 58.68
CA ARG A 134 -20.42 13.81 58.64
C ARG A 134 -19.52 13.62 57.42
N THR A 135 -18.48 12.81 57.58
CA THR A 135 -17.67 12.34 56.46
C THR A 135 -18.40 11.22 55.73
N VAL A 136 -18.58 11.39 54.43
CA VAL A 136 -19.21 10.42 53.55
C VAL A 136 -18.22 10.06 52.45
N THR A 137 -17.97 8.77 52.28
CA THR A 137 -17.16 8.26 51.17
C THR A 137 -17.99 8.34 49.88
N LYS A 138 -17.56 9.20 48.96
CA LYS A 138 -18.13 9.31 47.61
C LYS A 138 -17.15 8.72 46.60
N TYR A 139 -17.65 8.38 45.42
CA TYR A 139 -16.82 7.87 44.33
C TYR A 139 -16.74 8.92 43.24
N GLN A 140 -15.52 9.23 42.80
CA GLN A 140 -15.29 10.07 41.64
C GLN A 140 -14.67 9.24 40.53
N GLN A 141 -15.08 9.51 39.30
CA GLN A 141 -14.43 8.96 38.11
C GLN A 141 -13.12 9.69 37.89
N VAL A 142 -12.02 8.97 38.01
CA VAL A 142 -10.66 9.45 37.74
C VAL A 142 -10.18 8.83 36.44
N GLN A 143 -9.70 9.68 35.53
CA GLN A 143 -9.12 9.22 34.27
C GLN A 143 -7.71 8.66 34.54
N LYS A 144 -7.49 7.40 34.20
CA LYS A 144 -6.19 6.74 34.25
C LYS A 144 -5.75 6.34 32.86
N SER A 145 -4.44 6.14 32.70
CA SER A 145 -3.86 5.58 31.49
C SER A 145 -3.08 4.32 31.81
N ARG A 146 -3.07 3.38 30.87
CA ARG A 146 -2.20 2.20 30.90
C ARG A 146 -1.49 2.05 29.57
N THR A 147 -0.25 1.59 29.61
CA THR A 147 0.49 1.20 28.41
C THR A 147 0.14 -0.23 28.06
N VAL A 148 -0.33 -0.44 26.83
CA VAL A 148 -0.67 -1.76 26.31
C VAL A 148 0.25 -2.08 25.15
N THR A 149 0.90 -3.24 25.19
CA THR A 149 1.67 -3.75 24.05
C THR A 149 0.70 -4.40 23.07
N LYS A 150 0.60 -3.82 21.89
CA LYS A 150 -0.16 -4.36 20.75
C LYS A 150 0.81 -4.82 19.67
N TYR A 151 0.36 -5.69 18.78
CA TYR A 151 1.16 -6.19 17.67
C TYR A 151 0.58 -5.66 16.38
N ASN A 152 1.41 -5.01 15.56
CA ASN A 152 1.04 -4.63 14.21
C ASN A 152 1.68 -5.58 13.20
N THR A 153 0.95 -5.88 12.13
CA THR A 153 1.47 -6.69 11.02
C THR A 153 2.09 -5.74 10.00
N ILE A 154 3.41 -5.83 9.83
CA ILE A 154 4.17 -4.99 8.91
C ILE A 154 4.72 -5.86 7.78
N GLN A 155 4.44 -5.45 6.55
CA GLN A 155 4.99 -6.06 5.35
C GLN A 155 6.46 -5.65 5.22
N LYS A 156 7.36 -6.62 5.28
CA LYS A 156 8.78 -6.43 5.01
C LYS A 156 9.17 -7.17 3.75
N GLU A 157 10.17 -6.65 3.05
CA GLU A 157 10.75 -7.31 1.90
C GLU A 157 12.03 -8.04 2.31
N LYS A 158 12.22 -9.26 1.82
CA LYS A 158 13.51 -9.97 1.92
C LYS A 158 13.96 -10.43 0.55
N GLU A 159 15.26 -10.37 0.32
CA GLU A 159 15.88 -11.00 -0.85
C GLU A 159 16.00 -12.51 -0.58
N VAL A 160 15.42 -13.31 -1.48
CA VAL A 160 15.52 -14.76 -1.45
C VAL A 160 16.24 -15.25 -2.71
N TRP A 161 17.20 -16.15 -2.53
CA TRP A 161 17.87 -16.83 -3.63
C TRP A 161 17.06 -18.04 -4.06
N LYS A 162 16.63 -18.04 -5.31
CA LYS A 162 15.87 -19.14 -5.92
C LYS A 162 16.73 -19.87 -6.94
N LYS A 163 16.59 -21.19 -6.99
CA LYS A 163 17.19 -22.04 -8.01
C LYS A 163 16.08 -22.74 -8.75
N ASP A 164 15.90 -22.38 -10.02
CA ASP A 164 14.92 -23.08 -10.83
C ASP A 164 15.30 -23.12 -12.31
N THR A 165 14.67 -24.02 -13.05
CA THR A 165 14.75 -24.06 -14.52
C THR A 165 13.72 -23.09 -15.11
N LEU A 166 13.99 -22.56 -16.31
CA LEU A 166 13.01 -21.71 -17.02
C LEU A 166 11.66 -22.42 -17.20
N PHE A 167 11.69 -23.74 -17.40
CA PHE A 167 10.49 -24.55 -17.53
C PHE A 167 9.65 -24.58 -16.24
N ASN A 168 10.27 -24.80 -15.09
CA ASN A 168 9.57 -24.82 -13.80
C ASN A 168 9.06 -23.45 -13.38
N MET A 169 9.78 -22.38 -13.73
CA MET A 169 9.33 -21.00 -13.51
C MET A 169 8.06 -20.70 -14.32
N TRP A 170 7.95 -21.24 -15.54
CA TRP A 170 6.74 -21.10 -16.37
C TRP A 170 5.54 -21.90 -15.82
N ILE A 171 5.78 -23.08 -15.24
CA ILE A 171 4.73 -23.95 -14.68
C ILE A 171 4.34 -23.56 -13.25
N GLY A 172 5.09 -22.66 -12.60
CA GLY A 172 4.83 -22.23 -11.22
C GLY A 172 5.19 -23.26 -10.16
N LYS A 173 6.08 -24.22 -10.46
CA LYS A 173 6.54 -25.27 -9.54
C LYS A 173 7.92 -24.96 -8.93
N THR A 174 8.10 -23.75 -8.42
CA THR A 174 9.39 -23.32 -7.86
C THR A 174 9.66 -23.98 -6.52
N GLN A 175 10.80 -24.66 -6.37
CA GLN A 175 11.28 -25.15 -5.08
C GLN A 175 12.06 -24.06 -4.34
N TYR A 176 11.73 -23.85 -3.07
CA TYR A 176 12.33 -22.83 -2.23
C TYR A 176 13.49 -23.40 -1.42
N TRP A 177 14.61 -22.68 -1.40
CA TRP A 177 15.74 -22.96 -0.51
C TRP A 177 15.89 -21.78 0.44
N TYR A 178 15.47 -21.95 1.68
CA TYR A 178 15.73 -20.97 2.72
C TYR A 178 17.13 -21.21 3.28
N LYS A 179 18.00 -20.21 3.18
CA LYS A 179 19.25 -20.19 3.93
C LYS A 179 18.89 -19.77 5.36
N VAL A 180 18.73 -20.76 6.24
CA VAL A 180 18.58 -20.54 7.69
C VAL A 180 19.85 -19.91 8.24
#